data_AF-A0A537KF10-F1
#
_entry.id   AF-A0A537KF10-F1
#
_cell.length_a   1.000
_cell.length_b   1.000
_cell.length_c   1.000
_cell.angle_alpha   90.00
_cell.angle_beta   90.00
_cell.angle_gamma   90.00
#
_symmetry.space_group_name_H-M   'P 1'
#
loop_
_entity.id
_entity.type
_entity.pdbx_description
1 polymer ?
#
loop_
_entity_poly.entity_id
_entity_poly.type
_entity_poly.pdbx_seq_one_letter_code
_entity_poly.pdbx_strand_id
1 'polypeptide(L)'
;MARPHHRKGHKEHLKQFQNRTAGNTGESKAKSKASSVFAVGGAVVGLAILYFATQGDFVWAFGGAVVGAAVGYLIGKNIDRAAKK
;
A
#
# COMPACT_ATOMS: atom_id res chain seq x y z
N MET A 1 -19.21 45.46 -25.60
CA MET A 1 -19.16 44.18 -24.85
C MET A 1 -17.70 43.81 -24.64
N ALA A 2 -17.12 44.14 -23.48
CA ALA A 2 -15.71 43.88 -23.21
C ALA A 2 -15.50 42.39 -22.92
N ARG A 3 -14.76 41.69 -23.79
CA ARG A 3 -14.41 40.28 -23.62
C ARG A 3 -13.16 40.18 -22.73
N PRO A 4 -13.22 39.56 -21.53
CA PRO A 4 -12.06 39.44 -20.65
C PRO A 4 -11.18 38.27 -21.13
N HIS A 5 -10.32 38.52 -22.11
CA HIS A 5 -9.36 37.52 -22.61
C HIS A 5 -8.08 37.39 -21.77
N HIS A 6 -7.94 38.14 -20.66
CA HIS A 6 -6.67 38.25 -19.92
C HIS A 6 -6.64 37.57 -18.55
N ARG A 7 -7.50 36.58 -18.27
CA ARG A 7 -7.54 35.86 -16.98
C ARG A 7 -7.33 34.34 -17.09
N LYS A 8 -6.59 33.87 -18.11
CA LYS A 8 -6.30 32.43 -18.26
C LYS A 8 -5.00 31.97 -17.58
N GLY A 9 -3.96 32.81 -17.49
CA GLY A 9 -2.65 32.39 -16.95
C GLY A 9 -2.52 32.38 -15.42
N HIS A 10 -3.28 33.21 -14.69
CA HIS A 10 -3.09 33.36 -13.23
C HIS A 10 -3.63 32.21 -12.38
N LYS A 11 -4.29 31.20 -12.96
CA LYS A 11 -4.80 30.04 -12.21
C LYS A 11 -4.00 28.76 -12.44
N GLU A 12 -3.06 28.75 -13.37
CA GLU A 12 -2.25 27.56 -13.66
C GLU A 12 -1.19 27.30 -12.59
N HIS A 13 -0.57 28.35 -12.03
CA HIS A 13 0.41 28.17 -10.95
C HIS A 13 -0.22 27.55 -9.69
N LEU A 14 -1.48 27.90 -9.36
CA LEU A 14 -2.21 27.29 -8.24
C LEU A 14 -2.48 25.80 -8.45
N LYS A 15 -2.78 25.39 -9.69
CA LYS A 15 -2.95 23.97 -10.03
C LYS A 15 -1.63 23.19 -9.91
N GLN A 16 -0.51 23.84 -10.22
CA GLN A 16 0.81 23.22 -10.09
C GLN A 16 1.19 22.96 -8.62
N PHE A 17 0.81 23.84 -7.69
CA PHE A 17 1.00 23.61 -6.26
C PHE A 17 0.04 22.55 -5.70
N GLN A 18 -1.22 22.52 -6.13
CA GLN A 18 -2.15 21.47 -5.71
C GLN A 18 -1.67 20.07 -6.14
N ASN A 19 -1.08 19.95 -7.33
CA ASN A 19 -0.49 18.70 -7.81
C ASN A 19 0.86 18.38 -7.16
N ARG A 20 1.60 19.35 -6.60
CA ARG A 20 2.85 19.10 -5.88
C ARG A 20 2.63 18.73 -4.42
N THR A 21 1.67 19.35 -3.74
CA THR A 21 1.30 18.95 -2.38
C THR A 21 0.59 17.58 -2.37
N ALA A 22 -0.17 17.26 -3.43
CA ALA A 22 -0.68 15.91 -3.68
C ALA A 22 0.37 14.94 -4.29
N GLY A 23 1.54 15.44 -4.69
CA GLY A 23 2.56 14.69 -5.43
C GLY A 23 3.79 14.28 -4.61
N ASN A 24 3.87 14.64 -3.32
CA ASN A 24 5.02 14.32 -2.46
C ASN A 24 4.72 13.29 -1.35
N THR A 25 3.51 12.76 -1.32
CA THR A 25 3.30 11.38 -0.89
C THR A 25 3.02 10.61 -2.15
N GLY A 26 3.86 9.63 -2.48
CA GLY A 26 3.58 8.70 -3.56
C GLY A 26 2.26 7.98 -3.28
N GLU A 27 1.14 8.59 -3.65
CA GLU A 27 -0.14 7.93 -3.82
C GLU A 27 0.02 7.02 -5.04
N SER A 28 0.67 5.88 -4.80
CA SER A 28 0.17 4.69 -5.44
C SER A 28 -1.34 4.69 -5.19
N LYS A 29 -2.15 4.42 -6.21
CA LYS A 29 -3.58 4.13 -6.05
C LYS A 29 -3.80 2.83 -5.25
N ALA A 30 -2.97 2.54 -4.25
CA ALA A 30 -3.24 1.57 -3.22
C ALA A 30 -4.34 2.17 -2.35
N LYS A 31 -5.60 2.03 -2.80
CA LYS A 31 -6.70 1.83 -1.87
C LYS A 31 -6.16 0.86 -0.83
N SER A 32 -5.89 1.31 0.41
CA SER A 32 -5.20 0.49 1.41
C SER A 32 -5.93 -0.84 1.50
N LYS A 33 -5.35 -1.87 0.89
CA LYS A 33 -6.00 -3.17 0.76
C LYS A 33 -5.65 -3.93 2.01
N ALA A 34 -6.65 -4.40 2.74
CA ALA A 34 -6.44 -5.29 3.87
C ALA A 34 -5.54 -6.47 3.42
N SER A 35 -5.68 -6.96 2.18
CA SER A 35 -4.79 -7.97 1.61
C SER A 35 -3.31 -7.62 1.70
N SER A 36 -2.93 -6.36 1.51
CA SER A 36 -1.53 -5.92 1.58
C SER A 36 -1.04 -5.86 3.03
N VAL A 37 -1.86 -5.30 3.93
CA VAL A 37 -1.50 -5.17 5.35
C VAL A 37 -1.37 -6.54 5.99
N PHE A 38 -2.35 -7.43 5.78
CA PHE A 38 -2.31 -8.78 6.32
C PHE A 38 -1.24 -9.65 5.68
N ALA A 39 -0.90 -9.46 4.39
CA ALA A 39 0.22 -10.16 3.78
C ALA A 39 1.56 -9.77 4.43
N VAL A 40 1.82 -8.47 4.63
CA VAL A 40 3.05 -8.00 5.26
C VAL A 40 3.10 -8.43 6.74
N GLY A 41 2.01 -8.25 7.48
CA GLY A 41 1.93 -8.70 8.87
C GLY A 41 2.12 -10.21 9.01
N GLY A 42 1.48 -10.99 8.14
CA GLY A 42 1.65 -12.44 8.08
C GLY A 42 3.08 -12.87 7.74
N ALA A 43 3.75 -12.17 6.82
CA ALA A 43 5.15 -12.44 6.48
C ALA A 43 6.09 -12.22 7.67
N VAL A 44 5.93 -11.10 8.39
CA VAL A 44 6.76 -10.76 9.56
C VAL A 44 6.54 -11.77 10.68
N VAL A 45 5.28 -12.13 10.96
CA VAL A 45 4.94 -13.13 11.99
C VAL A 45 5.45 -14.51 11.60
N GLY A 46 5.26 -14.94 10.35
CA GLY A 46 5.74 -16.24 9.86
C GLY A 46 7.27 -16.34 9.87
N LEU A 47 7.97 -15.26 9.49
CA LEU A 47 9.42 -15.18 9.59
C LEU A 47 9.87 -15.32 11.04
N ALA A 48 9.27 -14.55 11.96
CA ALA A 48 9.63 -14.58 13.38
C ALA A 48 9.42 -15.98 13.97
N ILE A 49 8.26 -16.61 13.73
CA ILE A 49 7.95 -17.95 14.25
C ILE A 49 8.98 -18.95 13.75
N LEU A 50 9.24 -19.03 12.44
CA LEU A 50 10.16 -20.03 11.92
C LEU A 50 11.61 -19.73 12.30
N TYR A 51 12.03 -18.46 12.33
CA TYR A 51 13.37 -18.09 12.78
C TYR A 51 13.66 -18.55 14.21
N PHE A 52 12.72 -18.32 15.15
CA PHE A 52 12.88 -18.79 16.53
C PHE A 52 12.71 -20.31 16.66
N ALA A 53 11.80 -20.92 15.90
CA ALA A 53 11.56 -22.35 15.94
C ALA A 53 12.75 -23.17 15.39
N THR A 54 13.44 -22.66 14.38
CA THR A 54 14.60 -23.33 13.77
C THR A 54 15.95 -22.82 14.28
N GLN A 55 15.95 -22.09 15.40
CA GLN A 55 17.16 -21.58 16.06
C GLN A 55 18.04 -20.73 15.13
N GLY A 56 17.42 -19.96 14.23
CA GLY A 56 18.11 -19.04 13.34
C GLY A 56 18.43 -19.57 11.94
N ASP A 57 17.88 -20.72 11.54
CA ASP A 57 18.01 -21.17 10.15
C ASP A 57 17.23 -20.24 9.20
N PHE A 58 17.98 -19.46 8.42
CA PHE A 58 17.46 -18.48 7.47
C PHE A 58 16.64 -19.11 6.32
N VAL A 59 16.91 -20.36 5.93
CA VAL A 59 16.16 -21.05 4.87
C VAL A 59 14.73 -21.29 5.34
N TRP A 60 14.59 -21.79 6.57
CA TRP A 60 13.28 -21.99 7.19
C TRP A 60 12.58 -20.67 7.51
N ALA A 61 13.31 -19.66 7.97
CA ALA A 61 12.74 -18.33 8.21
C ALA A 61 12.16 -17.72 6.92
N PHE A 62 12.84 -17.88 5.78
CA PHE A 62 12.32 -17.44 4.47
C PHE A 62 11.08 -18.24 4.06
N GLY A 63 11.08 -19.56 4.27
CA GLY A 63 9.89 -20.39 4.12
C GLY A 63 8.70 -19.88 4.94
N GLY A 64 8.96 -19.48 6.19
CA GLY A 64 7.97 -18.91 7.10
C GLY A 64 7.42 -17.58 6.61
N ALA A 65 8.28 -16.72 6.06
CA ALA A 65 7.86 -15.46 5.46
C ALA A 65 6.94 -15.67 4.25
N VAL A 66 7.29 -16.60 3.35
CA VAL A 66 6.48 -16.90 2.15
C VAL A 66 5.13 -17.49 2.53
N VAL A 67 5.11 -18.48 3.43
CA VAL A 67 3.87 -19.12 3.90
C VAL A 67 3.00 -18.11 4.67
N GLY A 68 3.61 -17.36 5.58
CA GLY A 68 2.91 -16.32 6.34
C GLY A 68 2.32 -15.22 5.47
N ALA A 69 3.05 -14.77 4.44
CA ALA A 69 2.57 -13.81 3.46
C ALA A 69 1.38 -14.36 2.66
N ALA A 70 1.47 -15.61 2.20
CA ALA A 70 0.42 -16.25 1.42
C ALA A 70 -0.89 -16.37 2.23
N VAL A 71 -0.80 -16.86 3.47
CA VAL A 71 -1.95 -17.00 4.36
C VAL A 71 -2.54 -15.62 4.70
N GLY A 72 -1.69 -14.67 5.09
CA GLY A 72 -2.11 -13.30 5.39
C GLY A 72 -2.79 -12.62 4.20
N TYR A 73 -2.26 -12.81 2.99
CA TYR A 73 -2.86 -12.29 1.76
C TYR A 73 -4.27 -12.86 1.53
N LEU A 74 -4.46 -14.17 1.71
CA LEU A 74 -5.78 -14.81 1.54
C LEU A 74 -6.81 -14.27 2.53
N ILE A 75 -6.41 -14.09 3.80
CA ILE A 75 -7.27 -13.50 4.83
C ILE A 75 -7.64 -12.07 4.45
N GLY A 76 -6.66 -11.22 4.17
CA GLY A 76 -6.92 -9.83 3.81
C GLY A 76 -7.71 -9.69 2.50
N LYS A 77 -7.53 -10.60 1.54
CA LYS A 77 -8.32 -10.65 0.31
C LYS A 77 -9.79 -10.97 0.57
N ASN A 78 -10.10 -11.82 1.56
CA ASN A 78 -11.47 -12.08 1.96
C ASN A 78 -12.10 -10.86 2.65
N ILE A 79 -11.34 -10.15 3.48
CA ILE A 79 -11.78 -8.89 4.12
C ILE A 79 -12.04 -7.81 3.06
N ASP A 80 -11.14 -7.63 2.10
CA ASP A 80 -11.31 -6.67 1.00
C ASP A 80 -12.53 -6.97 0.12
N ARG A 81 -12.90 -8.26 -0.01
CA ARG A 81 -14.11 -8.69 -0.72
C ARG A 81 -15.37 -8.42 0.10
N ALA A 82 -15.33 -8.68 1.40
CA ALA A 82 -16.45 -8.40 2.30
C ALA A 82 -16.73 -6.89 2.37
N ALA A 83 -15.69 -6.05 2.46
CA ALA A 83 -15.82 -4.60 2.52
C ALA A 83 -16.25 -3.93 1.20
N LYS A 84 -16.33 -4.69 0.09
CA LYS A 84 -16.83 -4.21 -1.21
C LYS A 84 -18.29 -4.54 -1.47
N LYS A 85 -18.90 -5.43 -0.66
CA LYS A 85 -20.33 -5.69 -0.69
C LYS A 85 -21.06 -4.65 0.14
#